data_AF-W4M1E8-F1
#
_entry.id   AF-W4M1E8-F1
#
_cell.length_a   1.000
_cell.length_b   1.000
_cell.length_c   1.000
_cell.angle_alpha   90.00
_cell.angle_beta   90.00
_cell.angle_gamma   90.00
#
_symmetry.space_group_name_H-M   'P 1'
#
loop_
_entity.id
_entity.type
_entity.pdbx_description
1 polymer ?
#
loop_
_entity_poly.entity_id
_entity_poly.type
_entity_poly.pdbx_seq_one_letter_code
_entity_poly.pdbx_strand_id
1 'polypeptide(L)'
;MSRLRHAWITHAAEDYHVAAQLAGVLKRQRLRIGVDGTGRHTGTLLSRERRAAIGQSRVLVLLWSAAASQSRAVNVAWLAAFYEDRFIVPCVLDVTPLPPCLQTTVYLDLRRSSPHHSERLISAVRGAPNAANPIVHVVPHPPTALLRPLKPMMCMQQDICACWYRRDRDGMATLQRQLDGLITKYRLLATPDPSLASFQGYHFMHTYILKYWEAIQDRHPPADVLLDEAEQSFLNVLAMTPADPPTISTLGHVLLLQRDSEAAAFFMRTALAYAQQNDLTYPAVHVDRATLAELEGQL
;
A
#
# COMPACT_ATOMS: atom_id res chain seq x y z
N MET A 1 -1.40 12.90 28.71
CA MET A 1 -0.51 12.68 27.54
C MET A 1 -0.14 11.21 27.47
N SER A 2 -0.68 10.48 26.49
CA SER A 2 -0.25 9.09 26.22
C SER A 2 1.25 9.11 25.95
N ARG A 3 2.04 8.32 26.69
CA ARG A 3 3.49 8.32 26.49
C ARG A 3 3.80 7.56 25.21
N LEU A 4 4.43 8.22 24.25
CA LEU A 4 4.85 7.65 22.96
C LEU A 4 5.54 6.29 23.12
N ARG A 5 5.23 5.37 22.21
CA ARG A 5 5.92 4.09 22.06
C ARG A 5 7.24 4.32 21.35
N HIS A 6 8.24 3.51 21.69
CA HIS A 6 9.54 3.61 21.04
C HIS A 6 9.49 2.97 19.66
N ALA A 7 8.89 1.78 19.56
CA ALA A 7 8.71 1.09 18.29
C ALA A 7 7.44 0.26 18.21
N TRP A 8 6.97 0.05 16.98
CA TRP A 8 5.97 -0.95 16.59
C TRP A 8 6.63 -2.00 15.70
N ILE A 9 6.42 -3.28 15.98
CA ILE A 9 6.93 -4.37 15.13
C ILE A 9 5.81 -4.86 14.21
N THR A 10 6.01 -4.75 12.90
CA THR A 10 5.13 -5.35 11.88
C THR A 10 5.80 -6.59 11.29
N HIS A 11 5.02 -7.63 11.03
CA HIS A 11 5.51 -8.94 10.59
C HIS A 11 4.41 -9.76 9.91
N ALA A 12 4.79 -10.75 9.11
CA ALA A 12 3.85 -11.77 8.62
C ALA A 12 3.48 -12.76 9.73
N ALA A 13 2.37 -13.48 9.59
CA ALA A 13 1.92 -14.43 10.61
C ALA A 13 3.00 -15.49 10.93
N GLU A 14 3.71 -15.94 9.90
CA GLU A 14 4.79 -16.91 9.91
C GLU A 14 6.01 -16.43 10.73
N ASP A 15 6.22 -15.11 10.75
CA ASP A 15 7.36 -14.46 11.39
C ASP A 15 7.09 -14.08 12.85
N TYR A 16 5.92 -14.44 13.40
CA TYR A 16 5.51 -14.04 14.75
C TYR A 16 6.51 -14.45 15.83
N HIS A 17 7.12 -15.64 15.71
CA HIS A 17 8.09 -16.12 16.68
C HIS A 17 9.32 -15.19 16.77
N VAL A 18 9.81 -14.70 15.62
CA VAL A 18 10.89 -13.72 15.55
C VAL A 18 10.44 -12.39 16.14
N ALA A 19 9.24 -11.92 15.79
CA ALA A 19 8.68 -10.68 16.32
C ALA A 19 8.58 -10.70 17.86
N ALA A 20 8.07 -11.80 18.43
CA ALA A 20 7.96 -12.00 19.87
C ALA A 20 9.33 -12.01 20.56
N GLN A 21 10.33 -12.67 19.97
CA GLN A 21 11.69 -12.68 20.50
C GLN A 21 12.31 -11.28 20.52
N LEU A 22 12.23 -10.55 19.41
CA LEU A 22 12.77 -9.19 19.30
C LEU A 22 12.04 -8.21 20.23
N ALA A 23 10.72 -8.34 20.35
CA ALA A 23 9.94 -7.57 21.32
C ALA A 23 10.41 -7.83 22.76
N GLY A 24 10.66 -9.10 23.12
CA GLY A 24 11.21 -9.47 24.42
C GLY A 24 12.56 -8.82 24.70
N VAL A 25 13.48 -8.86 23.73
CA VAL A 25 14.80 -8.21 23.81
C VAL A 25 14.67 -6.71 24.07
N LEU A 26 13.85 -6.02 23.28
CA LEU A 26 13.67 -4.58 23.37
C LEU A 26 12.97 -4.16 24.68
N LYS A 27 11.98 -4.94 25.14
CA LYS A 27 11.30 -4.71 26.42
C LYS A 27 12.23 -4.87 27.62
N ARG A 28 13.17 -5.84 27.60
CA ARG A 28 14.21 -5.97 28.64
C ARG A 28 15.10 -4.74 28.75
N GLN A 29 15.25 -3.98 27.67
CA GLN A 29 15.96 -2.70 27.62
C GLN A 29 15.09 -1.49 27.99
N ARG A 30 13.94 -1.75 28.62
CA ARG A 30 12.93 -0.75 29.06
C ARG A 30 12.34 0.08 27.93
N LEU A 31 12.41 -0.41 26.68
CA LEU A 31 11.73 0.22 25.55
C LEU A 31 10.25 -0.18 25.54
N ARG A 32 9.38 0.78 25.21
CA ARG A 32 7.95 0.53 24.99
C ARG A 32 7.73 0.05 23.57
N ILE A 33 7.41 -1.23 23.43
CA ILE A 33 7.28 -1.91 22.15
C ILE A 33 5.85 -2.43 22.01
N GLY A 34 5.21 -2.07 20.91
CA GLY A 34 4.02 -2.78 20.42
C GLY A 34 4.43 -3.78 19.33
N VAL A 35 3.63 -4.83 19.19
CA VAL A 35 3.80 -5.86 18.15
C VAL A 35 2.45 -6.01 17.49
N ASP A 36 2.46 -6.16 16.18
CA ASP A 36 1.24 -6.48 15.46
C ASP A 36 0.56 -7.74 16.00
N GLY A 37 -0.77 -7.74 15.97
CA GLY A 37 -1.52 -8.93 16.32
C GLY A 37 -1.31 -10.02 15.27
N THR A 38 -1.36 -11.30 15.68
CA THR A 38 -1.38 -12.43 14.76
C THR A 38 -2.73 -12.50 14.02
N GLY A 39 -2.94 -11.64 13.03
CA GLY A 39 -3.92 -11.80 11.95
C GLY A 39 -5.41 -11.97 12.34
N ARG A 40 -5.82 -11.73 13.59
CA ARG A 40 -7.21 -11.97 14.05
C ARG A 40 -8.15 -10.78 13.90
N HIS A 41 -7.73 -9.69 13.25
CA HIS A 41 -8.64 -8.60 12.91
C HIS A 41 -9.37 -8.97 11.63
N THR A 42 -10.48 -9.67 11.81
CA THR A 42 -11.45 -9.99 10.75
C THR A 42 -12.02 -8.69 10.18
N GLY A 43 -11.51 -8.28 9.02
CA GLY A 43 -12.21 -7.34 8.12
C GLY A 43 -11.50 -6.04 7.76
N THR A 44 -10.46 -5.61 8.49
CA THR A 44 -9.84 -4.29 8.29
C THR A 44 -8.32 -4.38 8.32
N LEU A 45 -7.65 -4.02 7.22
CA LEU A 45 -6.20 -4.04 7.08
C LEU A 45 -5.52 -2.99 7.97
N LEU A 46 -6.13 -1.81 8.10
CA LEU A 46 -5.61 -0.70 8.90
C LEU A 46 -6.68 -0.12 9.82
N SER A 47 -7.00 -0.88 10.87
CA SER A 47 -7.94 -0.39 11.89
C SER A 47 -7.44 0.89 12.56
N ARG A 48 -8.36 1.71 13.08
CA ARG A 48 -8.05 2.91 13.85
C ARG A 48 -7.08 2.64 14.99
N GLU A 49 -7.21 1.52 15.67
CA GLU A 49 -6.31 1.10 16.75
C GLU A 49 -4.90 0.79 16.22
N ARG A 50 -4.79 0.03 15.12
CA ARG A 50 -3.51 -0.31 14.49
C ARG A 50 -2.81 0.95 13.98
N ARG A 51 -3.55 1.84 13.30
CA ARG A 51 -3.03 3.14 12.84
C ARG A 51 -2.57 4.01 14.01
N ALA A 52 -3.39 4.13 15.07
CA ALA A 52 -3.02 4.89 16.26
C ALA A 52 -1.77 4.31 16.93
N ALA A 53 -1.63 2.97 16.97
CA ALA A 53 -0.45 2.31 17.49
C ALA A 53 0.82 2.61 16.67
N ILE A 54 0.70 2.63 15.35
CA ILE A 54 1.78 3.00 14.42
C ILE A 54 2.15 4.49 14.61
N GLY A 55 1.17 5.39 14.54
CA GLY A 55 1.39 6.85 14.70
C GLY A 55 1.91 7.26 16.09
N GLN A 56 1.58 6.51 17.14
CA GLN A 56 2.12 6.72 18.49
C GLN A 56 3.53 6.12 18.69
N SER A 57 4.06 5.42 17.69
CA SER A 57 5.42 4.90 17.71
C SER A 57 6.36 5.86 17.00
N ARG A 58 7.62 5.91 17.40
CA ARG A 58 8.64 6.67 16.62
C ARG A 58 9.20 5.83 15.48
N VAL A 59 9.35 4.54 15.72
CA VAL A 59 9.98 3.58 14.81
C VAL A 59 9.01 2.48 14.43
N LEU A 60 8.99 2.10 13.16
CA LEU A 60 8.45 0.83 12.70
C LEU A 60 9.61 -0.15 12.49
N VAL A 61 9.61 -1.26 13.22
CA VAL A 61 10.50 -2.40 12.92
C VAL A 61 9.76 -3.30 11.93
N LEU A 62 10.27 -3.37 10.70
CA LEU A 62 9.69 -4.16 9.61
C LEU A 62 10.41 -5.51 9.53
N LEU A 63 9.76 -6.59 9.95
CA LEU A 63 10.28 -7.93 9.67
C LEU A 63 9.96 -8.29 8.23
N TRP A 64 11.00 -8.57 7.45
CA TRP A 64 10.88 -8.78 6.01
C TRP A 64 11.31 -10.19 5.60
N SER A 65 10.37 -10.93 5.05
CA SER A 65 10.51 -12.29 4.53
C SER A 65 9.69 -12.42 3.24
N ALA A 66 9.75 -13.59 2.60
CA ALA A 66 8.88 -13.94 1.48
C ALA A 66 7.40 -13.81 1.89
N ALA A 67 7.04 -14.32 3.08
CA ALA A 67 5.69 -14.20 3.61
C ALA A 67 5.28 -12.74 3.87
N ALA A 68 6.19 -11.93 4.40
CA ALA A 68 5.94 -10.50 4.63
C ALA A 68 5.72 -9.74 3.31
N SER A 69 6.48 -10.07 2.26
CA SER A 69 6.33 -9.44 0.94
C SER A 69 4.97 -9.66 0.30
N GLN A 70 4.35 -10.82 0.57
CA GLN A 70 3.01 -11.19 0.08
C GLN A 70 1.89 -10.80 1.04
N SER A 71 2.22 -10.30 2.23
CA SER A 71 1.21 -9.97 3.22
C SER A 71 0.59 -8.59 2.96
N ARG A 72 -0.69 -8.57 2.62
CA ARG A 72 -1.51 -7.34 2.52
C ARG A 72 -1.36 -6.46 3.76
N ALA A 73 -1.48 -7.08 4.94
CA ALA A 73 -1.41 -6.40 6.23
C ALA A 73 -0.02 -5.80 6.51
N VAL A 74 1.08 -6.45 6.12
CA VAL A 74 2.44 -5.90 6.28
C VAL A 74 2.65 -4.74 5.31
N ASN A 75 2.25 -4.91 4.05
CA ASN A 75 2.41 -3.89 3.01
C ASN A 75 1.68 -2.59 3.36
N VAL A 76 0.41 -2.70 3.81
CA VAL A 76 -0.35 -1.54 4.28
C VAL A 76 0.28 -0.91 5.53
N ALA A 77 0.81 -1.71 6.47
CA ALA A 77 1.36 -1.18 7.72
C ALA A 77 2.65 -0.38 7.52
N TRP A 78 3.56 -0.84 6.65
CA TRP A 78 4.80 -0.07 6.42
C TRP A 78 4.52 1.20 5.62
N LEU A 79 3.58 1.18 4.67
CA LEU A 79 3.11 2.38 3.99
C LEU A 79 2.47 3.36 4.98
N ALA A 80 1.60 2.86 5.87
CA ALA A 80 0.98 3.69 6.90
C ALA A 80 2.04 4.33 7.83
N ALA A 81 3.08 3.58 8.20
CA ALA A 81 4.18 4.12 8.98
C ALA A 81 4.94 5.21 8.21
N PHE A 82 5.21 5.01 6.92
CA PHE A 82 5.84 6.01 6.08
C PHE A 82 5.02 7.31 6.02
N TYR A 83 3.70 7.21 5.78
CA TYR A 83 2.82 8.39 5.69
C TYR A 83 2.56 9.08 7.02
N GLU A 84 2.62 8.34 8.13
CA GLU A 84 2.57 8.92 9.47
C GLU A 84 3.94 9.50 9.89
N ASP A 85 4.95 9.56 9.00
CA ASP A 85 6.30 10.09 9.26
C ASP A 85 7.10 9.29 10.31
N ARG A 86 6.98 7.96 10.26
CA ARG A 86 7.68 7.03 11.16
C ARG A 86 8.94 6.47 10.51
N PHE A 87 10.02 6.38 11.26
CA PHE A 87 11.26 5.78 10.76
C PHE A 87 11.12 4.25 10.67
N ILE A 88 11.39 3.67 9.51
CA ILE A 88 11.36 2.23 9.26
C ILE A 88 12.77 1.66 9.44
N VAL A 89 12.88 0.64 10.31
CA VAL A 89 14.07 -0.20 10.48
C VAL A 89 13.75 -1.57 9.87
N PRO A 90 14.24 -1.86 8.65
CA PRO A 90 14.04 -3.16 8.05
C PRO A 90 14.92 -4.22 8.72
N CYS A 91 14.32 -5.37 8.99
CA CYS A 91 14.97 -6.56 9.54
C CYS A 91 14.71 -7.73 8.58
N VAL A 92 15.68 -8.05 7.74
CA VAL A 92 15.52 -9.09 6.70
C VAL A 92 15.74 -10.49 7.30
N LEU A 93 14.81 -11.39 7.01
CA LEU A 93 14.76 -12.77 7.53
C LEU A 93 15.18 -13.79 6.47
N ASP A 94 15.09 -13.45 5.19
CA ASP A 94 15.48 -14.31 4.08
C ASP A 94 16.02 -13.49 2.87
N VAL A 95 16.15 -14.14 1.71
CA VAL A 95 16.72 -13.54 0.49
C VAL A 95 15.75 -12.62 -0.26
N THR A 96 14.52 -12.47 0.23
CA THR A 96 13.50 -11.63 -0.41
C THR A 96 13.96 -10.18 -0.43
N PRO A 97 14.00 -9.52 -1.62
CA PRO A 97 14.41 -8.14 -1.71
C PRO A 97 13.44 -7.22 -0.97
N LEU A 98 13.95 -6.17 -0.34
CA LEU A 98 13.13 -5.10 0.23
C LEU A 98 12.30 -4.40 -0.86
N PRO A 99 11.19 -3.73 -0.48
CA PRO A 99 10.48 -2.82 -1.38
C PRO A 99 11.48 -1.89 -2.09
N PRO A 100 11.37 -1.67 -3.41
CA PRO A 100 12.35 -0.88 -4.17
C PRO A 100 12.70 0.48 -3.55
N CYS A 101 11.71 1.21 -3.01
CA CYS A 101 11.93 2.50 -2.36
C CYS A 101 12.74 2.41 -1.05
N LEU A 102 12.87 1.22 -0.46
CA LEU A 102 13.63 0.93 0.76
C LEU A 102 14.97 0.20 0.49
N GLN A 103 15.32 -0.12 -0.76
CA GLN A 103 16.53 -0.91 -1.07
C GLN A 103 17.84 -0.20 -0.67
N THR A 104 17.85 1.12 -0.64
CA THR A 104 19.01 1.93 -0.20
C THR A 104 19.02 2.18 1.31
N THR A 105 17.99 1.74 2.04
CA THR A 105 17.90 1.90 3.48
C THR A 105 18.82 0.90 4.18
N VAL A 106 19.54 1.35 5.20
CA VAL A 106 20.33 0.46 6.07
C VAL A 106 19.38 -0.50 6.81
N TYR A 107 19.60 -1.79 6.64
CA TYR A 107 18.80 -2.85 7.24
C TYR A 107 19.61 -3.73 8.21
N LEU A 108 18.90 -4.43 9.08
CA LEU A 108 19.43 -5.48 9.94
C LEU A 108 19.27 -6.83 9.25
N ASP A 109 20.38 -7.49 8.97
CA ASP A 109 20.40 -8.83 8.37
C ASP A 109 20.27 -9.91 9.44
N LEU A 110 19.05 -10.41 9.68
CA LEU A 110 18.80 -11.45 10.68
C LEU A 110 19.03 -12.87 10.15
N ARG A 111 19.37 -13.05 8.87
CA ARG A 111 19.67 -14.37 8.28
C ARG A 111 20.93 -14.99 8.85
N ARG A 112 21.90 -14.15 9.23
CA ARG A 112 23.21 -14.58 9.72
C ARG A 112 23.16 -14.65 11.23
N SER A 113 23.48 -15.77 11.86
CA SER A 113 23.60 -15.77 13.32
C SER A 113 24.72 -14.81 13.75
N SER A 114 24.38 -13.76 14.48
CA SER A 114 25.34 -12.82 15.06
C SER A 114 24.99 -12.56 16.51
N PRO A 115 25.97 -12.61 17.42
CA PRO A 115 25.74 -12.30 18.84
C PRO A 115 25.27 -10.84 19.05
N HIS A 116 25.52 -9.94 18.09
CA HIS A 116 25.25 -8.50 18.22
C HIS A 116 23.92 -8.03 17.61
N HIS A 117 23.07 -8.92 17.09
CA HIS A 117 21.79 -8.50 16.48
C HIS A 117 20.88 -7.72 17.42
N SER A 118 20.81 -8.17 18.66
CA SER A 118 20.03 -7.49 19.69
C SER A 118 20.54 -6.07 19.92
N GLU A 119 21.86 -5.91 20.07
CA GLU A 119 22.51 -4.61 20.31
C GLU A 119 22.32 -3.66 19.13
N ARG A 120 22.47 -4.16 17.89
CA ARG A 120 22.25 -3.38 16.67
C ARG A 120 20.80 -2.93 16.54
N LEU A 121 19.83 -3.80 16.86
CA LEU A 121 18.41 -3.41 16.86
C LEU A 121 18.10 -2.37 17.94
N ILE A 122 18.61 -2.54 19.15
CA ILE A 122 18.45 -1.57 20.24
C ILE A 122 19.04 -0.21 19.82
N SER A 123 20.24 -0.21 19.24
CA SER A 123 20.92 0.99 18.76
C SER A 123 20.11 1.66 17.64
N ALA A 124 19.65 0.90 16.65
CA ALA A 124 18.82 1.40 15.56
C ALA A 124 17.52 2.03 16.08
N VAL A 125 16.81 1.36 16.99
CA VAL A 125 15.57 1.90 17.58
C VAL A 125 15.86 3.18 18.37
N ARG A 126 16.91 3.22 19.20
CA ARG A 126 17.24 4.40 20.01
C ARG A 126 17.73 5.57 19.17
N GLY A 127 18.59 5.31 18.19
CA GLY A 127 19.24 6.31 17.35
C GLY A 127 18.43 6.74 16.11
N ALA A 128 17.33 6.05 15.80
CA ALA A 128 16.50 6.42 14.66
C ALA A 128 16.01 7.89 14.76
N PRO A 129 15.97 8.63 13.64
CA PRO A 129 15.33 9.94 13.57
C PRO A 129 13.86 9.91 14.00
N ASN A 130 13.29 11.09 14.21
CA ASN A 130 11.86 11.29 14.40
C ASN A 130 11.22 11.79 13.09
N ALA A 131 11.46 11.04 12.00
CA ALA A 131 10.93 11.28 10.65
C ALA A 131 11.00 9.98 9.85
N ALA A 132 10.25 9.89 8.75
CA ALA A 132 10.32 8.79 7.80
C ALA A 132 11.70 8.68 7.14
N ASN A 133 12.02 7.48 6.62
CA ASN A 133 13.24 7.27 5.84
C ASN A 133 13.24 8.16 4.60
N PRO A 134 14.40 8.69 4.19
CA PRO A 134 14.53 9.25 2.85
C PRO A 134 14.28 8.12 1.84
N ILE A 135 13.28 8.31 0.99
CA ILE A 135 12.93 7.34 -0.06
C ILE A 135 13.55 7.75 -1.38
N VAL A 136 13.97 6.75 -2.16
CA VAL A 136 14.38 6.93 -3.55
C VAL A 136 13.21 6.50 -4.43
N HIS A 137 12.67 7.43 -5.21
CA HIS A 137 11.65 7.12 -6.20
C HIS A 137 12.28 6.27 -7.30
N VAL A 138 11.75 5.06 -7.48
CA VAL A 138 12.13 4.20 -8.59
C VAL A 138 11.05 4.35 -9.66
N VAL A 139 11.37 5.04 -10.76
CA VAL A 139 10.45 5.14 -11.89
C VAL A 139 10.68 3.93 -12.79
N PRO A 140 9.77 2.95 -12.81
CA PRO A 140 9.92 1.80 -13.69
C PRO A 140 9.70 2.25 -15.14
N HIS A 141 10.57 1.79 -16.04
CA HIS A 141 10.47 2.11 -17.45
C HIS A 141 9.91 0.90 -18.20
N PRO A 142 8.81 1.04 -18.94
CA PRO A 142 8.25 -0.08 -19.66
C PRO A 142 9.18 -0.53 -20.80
N PRO A 143 9.11 -1.80 -21.21
CA PRO A 143 9.91 -2.33 -22.30
C PRO A 143 9.71 -1.49 -23.56
N THR A 144 10.78 -1.27 -24.33
CA THR A 144 10.75 -0.41 -25.53
C THR A 144 9.65 -0.82 -26.51
N ALA A 145 9.39 -2.13 -26.64
CA ALA A 145 8.33 -2.67 -27.48
C ALA A 145 6.91 -2.25 -27.04
N LEU A 146 6.73 -1.90 -25.77
CA LEU A 146 5.45 -1.47 -25.19
C LEU A 146 5.29 0.05 -25.11
N LEU A 147 6.36 0.84 -25.27
CA LEU A 147 6.28 2.31 -25.17
C LEU A 147 5.23 2.94 -26.10
N ARG A 148 5.26 2.55 -27.40
CA ARG A 148 4.33 3.07 -28.40
C ARG A 148 2.88 2.65 -28.14
N PRO A 149 2.56 1.36 -27.92
CA PRO A 149 1.17 0.95 -27.69
C PRO A 149 0.64 1.34 -26.31
N LEU A 150 1.48 1.49 -25.27
CA LEU A 150 1.02 1.76 -23.91
C LEU A 150 0.41 3.15 -23.74
N LYS A 151 0.98 4.18 -24.39
CA LYS A 151 0.47 5.56 -24.28
C LYS A 151 -1.03 5.69 -24.60
N PRO A 152 -1.55 5.23 -25.77
CA PRO A 152 -2.99 5.31 -26.04
C PRO A 152 -3.82 4.44 -25.10
N MET A 153 -3.29 3.29 -24.64
CA MET A 153 -4.00 2.45 -23.65
C MET A 153 -4.13 3.13 -22.28
N MET A 154 -3.12 3.88 -21.85
CA MET A 154 -3.19 4.68 -20.61
C MET A 154 -4.22 5.81 -20.74
N CYS A 155 -4.30 6.47 -21.91
CA CYS A 155 -5.36 7.45 -22.16
C CYS A 155 -6.75 6.80 -22.08
N MET A 156 -6.95 5.62 -22.69
CA MET A 156 -8.22 4.89 -22.56
C MET A 156 -8.55 4.56 -21.10
N GLN A 157 -7.57 4.20 -20.26
CA GLN A 157 -7.82 3.99 -18.84
C GLN A 157 -8.28 5.26 -18.11
N GLN A 158 -7.71 6.41 -18.44
CA GLN A 158 -8.16 7.70 -17.89
C GLN A 158 -9.59 8.03 -18.32
N ASP A 159 -9.94 7.76 -19.58
CA ASP A 159 -11.30 7.96 -20.09
C ASP A 159 -12.31 7.01 -19.41
N ILE A 160 -11.92 5.76 -19.15
CA ILE A 160 -12.72 4.79 -18.37
C ILE A 160 -12.98 5.31 -16.95
N CYS A 161 -11.95 5.84 -16.26
CA CYS A 161 -12.13 6.49 -14.96
C CYS A 161 -13.12 7.66 -15.03
N ALA A 162 -13.01 8.48 -16.08
CA ALA A 162 -13.90 9.62 -16.27
C ALA A 162 -15.36 9.19 -16.50
N CYS A 163 -15.60 8.10 -17.25
CA CYS A 163 -16.92 7.49 -17.39
C CYS A 163 -17.45 6.99 -16.04
N TRP A 164 -16.62 6.32 -15.24
CA TRP A 164 -17.01 5.87 -13.91
C TRP A 164 -17.47 7.04 -13.02
N TYR A 165 -16.69 8.13 -12.96
CA TYR A 165 -17.05 9.31 -12.16
C TYR A 165 -18.33 10.02 -12.64
N ARG A 166 -18.65 9.95 -13.93
CA ARG A 166 -19.91 10.46 -14.49
C ARG A 166 -21.07 9.48 -14.41
N ARG A 167 -20.87 8.27 -13.85
CA ARG A 167 -21.84 7.17 -13.83
C ARG A 167 -22.29 6.72 -15.23
N ASP A 168 -21.40 6.84 -16.22
CA ASP A 168 -21.62 6.42 -17.61
C ASP A 168 -21.18 4.97 -17.82
N ARG A 169 -22.08 4.03 -17.50
CA ARG A 169 -21.81 2.59 -17.60
C ARG A 169 -21.52 2.15 -19.05
N ASP A 170 -22.29 2.65 -20.01
CA ASP A 170 -22.20 2.21 -21.41
C ASP A 170 -20.92 2.70 -22.08
N GLY A 171 -20.53 3.94 -21.81
CA GLY A 171 -19.23 4.48 -22.22
C GLY A 171 -18.07 3.71 -21.60
N MET A 172 -18.15 3.44 -20.29
CA MET A 172 -17.15 2.64 -19.57
C MET A 172 -17.00 1.23 -20.17
N ALA A 173 -18.13 0.54 -20.43
CA ALA A 173 -18.14 -0.81 -21.00
C ALA A 173 -17.62 -0.84 -22.45
N THR A 174 -17.85 0.22 -23.22
CA THR A 174 -17.35 0.32 -24.60
C THR A 174 -15.85 0.51 -24.63
N LEU A 175 -15.32 1.44 -23.82
CA LEU A 175 -13.88 1.67 -23.71
C LEU A 175 -13.15 0.46 -23.12
N GLN A 176 -13.72 -0.19 -22.10
CA GLN A 176 -13.13 -1.40 -21.52
C GLN A 176 -13.00 -2.51 -22.55
N ARG A 177 -14.04 -2.80 -23.36
CA ARG A 177 -13.95 -3.83 -24.41
C ARG A 177 -12.86 -3.53 -25.44
N GLN A 178 -12.68 -2.26 -25.82
CA GLN A 178 -11.59 -1.86 -26.72
C GLN A 178 -10.22 -2.10 -26.07
N LEU A 179 -10.09 -1.72 -24.79
CA LEU A 179 -8.87 -1.91 -24.02
C LEU A 179 -8.54 -3.40 -23.83
N ASP A 180 -9.52 -4.25 -23.54
CA ASP A 180 -9.36 -5.70 -23.38
C ASP A 180 -8.79 -6.36 -24.65
N GLY A 181 -9.24 -5.90 -25.82
CA GLY A 181 -8.69 -6.33 -27.11
C GLY A 181 -7.20 -6.00 -27.25
N LEU A 182 -6.78 -4.82 -26.80
CA LEU A 182 -5.37 -4.41 -26.81
C LEU A 182 -4.55 -5.14 -25.75
N ILE A 183 -5.08 -5.30 -24.54
CA ILE A 183 -4.45 -6.06 -23.45
C ILE A 183 -4.17 -7.49 -23.89
N THR A 184 -5.14 -8.14 -24.54
CA THR A 184 -4.98 -9.50 -25.08
C THR A 184 -3.93 -9.54 -26.17
N LYS A 185 -3.99 -8.59 -27.14
CA LYS A 185 -3.03 -8.49 -28.24
C LYS A 185 -1.59 -8.35 -27.77
N TYR A 186 -1.35 -7.57 -26.71
CA TYR A 186 -0.02 -7.30 -26.17
C TYR A 186 0.35 -8.16 -24.95
N ARG A 187 -0.52 -9.10 -24.54
CA ARG A 187 -0.31 -10.01 -23.39
C ARG A 187 0.06 -9.27 -22.10
N LEU A 188 -0.55 -8.11 -21.86
CA LEU A 188 -0.14 -7.20 -20.79
C LEU A 188 -0.35 -7.77 -19.39
N LEU A 189 -1.39 -8.58 -19.18
CA LEU A 189 -1.64 -9.20 -17.85
C LEU A 189 -0.70 -10.36 -17.54
N ALA A 190 -0.17 -11.02 -18.58
CA ALA A 190 0.74 -12.16 -18.41
C ALA A 190 2.22 -11.72 -18.31
N THR A 191 2.50 -10.42 -18.45
CA THR A 191 3.86 -9.88 -18.44
C THR A 191 4.23 -9.45 -17.01
N PRO A 192 5.19 -10.12 -16.34
CA PRO A 192 5.62 -9.75 -15.00
C PRO A 192 6.58 -8.56 -15.06
N ASP A 193 6.04 -7.37 -15.30
CA ASP A 193 6.81 -6.13 -15.40
C ASP A 193 6.26 -5.08 -14.42
N PRO A 194 7.07 -4.63 -13.44
CA PRO A 194 6.65 -3.61 -12.47
C PRO A 194 6.16 -2.31 -13.10
N SER A 195 6.64 -1.94 -14.30
CA SER A 195 6.18 -0.76 -15.03
C SER A 195 4.72 -0.85 -15.49
N LEU A 196 4.18 -2.07 -15.60
CA LEU A 196 2.80 -2.33 -16.00
C LEU A 196 1.87 -2.46 -14.79
N ALA A 197 2.38 -2.50 -13.56
CA ALA A 197 1.58 -2.77 -12.37
C ALA A 197 0.44 -1.74 -12.19
N SER A 198 0.70 -0.45 -12.38
CA SER A 198 -0.36 0.58 -12.31
C SER A 198 -1.45 0.32 -13.34
N PHE A 199 -1.06 0.05 -14.58
CA PHE A 199 -1.98 -0.26 -15.67
C PHE A 199 -2.81 -1.54 -15.39
N GLN A 200 -2.18 -2.60 -14.89
CA GLN A 200 -2.85 -3.84 -14.51
C GLN A 200 -3.87 -3.58 -13.38
N GLY A 201 -3.48 -2.82 -12.36
CA GLY A 201 -4.35 -2.45 -11.24
C GLY A 201 -5.63 -1.74 -11.69
N TYR A 202 -5.50 -0.73 -12.56
CA TYR A 202 -6.67 -0.05 -13.14
C TYR A 202 -7.54 -1.01 -13.95
N HIS A 203 -6.95 -1.89 -14.75
CA HIS A 203 -7.71 -2.84 -15.55
C HIS A 203 -8.55 -3.78 -14.66
N PHE A 204 -7.96 -4.36 -13.60
CA PHE A 204 -8.69 -5.22 -12.68
C PHE A 204 -9.80 -4.48 -11.94
N MET A 205 -9.51 -3.28 -11.43
CA MET A 205 -10.49 -2.43 -10.75
C MET A 205 -11.67 -2.08 -11.67
N HIS A 206 -11.41 -1.64 -12.91
CA HIS A 206 -12.47 -1.28 -13.85
C HIS A 206 -13.31 -2.49 -14.28
N THR A 207 -12.66 -3.64 -14.49
CA THR A 207 -13.35 -4.90 -14.78
C THR A 207 -14.29 -5.28 -13.63
N TYR A 208 -13.82 -5.15 -12.39
CA TYR A 208 -14.66 -5.36 -11.21
C TYR A 208 -15.87 -4.40 -11.17
N ILE A 209 -15.62 -3.10 -11.37
CA ILE A 209 -16.68 -2.07 -11.35
C ILE A 209 -17.76 -2.36 -12.40
N LEU A 210 -17.38 -2.74 -13.61
CA LEU A 210 -18.33 -3.08 -14.67
C LEU A 210 -19.10 -4.37 -14.36
N LYS A 211 -18.42 -5.38 -13.82
CA LYS A 211 -19.02 -6.67 -13.45
C LYS A 211 -20.09 -6.51 -12.38
N TYR A 212 -19.87 -5.61 -11.42
CA TYR A 212 -20.73 -5.43 -10.24
C TYR A 212 -21.38 -4.05 -10.17
N TRP A 213 -21.61 -3.41 -11.31
CA TRP A 213 -22.09 -2.02 -11.40
C TRP A 213 -23.27 -1.73 -10.47
N GLU A 214 -24.36 -2.51 -10.58
CA GLU A 214 -25.57 -2.32 -9.78
C GLU A 214 -25.30 -2.53 -8.28
N ALA A 215 -24.60 -3.60 -7.92
CA ALA A 215 -24.27 -3.90 -6.52
C ALA A 215 -23.41 -2.81 -5.86
N ILE A 216 -22.53 -2.16 -6.64
CA ILE A 216 -21.75 -1.00 -6.19
C ILE A 216 -22.65 0.22 -5.95
N GLN A 217 -23.60 0.51 -6.86
CA GLN A 217 -24.55 1.61 -6.67
C GLN A 217 -25.42 1.39 -5.43
N ASP A 218 -25.79 0.13 -5.17
CA ASP A 218 -26.55 -0.29 -4.00
C ASP A 218 -25.71 -0.34 -2.71
N ARG A 219 -24.41 0.01 -2.75
CA ARG A 219 -23.48 -0.04 -1.61
C ARG A 219 -23.26 -1.44 -1.03
N HIS A 220 -23.47 -2.48 -1.84
CA HIS A 220 -23.23 -3.89 -1.50
C HIS A 220 -22.23 -4.55 -2.46
N PRO A 221 -21.02 -4.00 -2.65
CA PRO A 221 -20.01 -4.59 -3.53
C PRO A 221 -19.62 -6.00 -3.02
N PRO A 222 -19.69 -7.05 -3.88
CA PRO A 222 -19.31 -8.41 -3.49
C PRO A 222 -17.79 -8.58 -3.47
N ALA A 223 -17.30 -9.49 -2.62
CA ALA A 223 -15.89 -9.89 -2.66
C ALA A 223 -15.56 -10.59 -3.98
N ASP A 224 -14.42 -10.24 -4.59
CA ASP A 224 -13.95 -10.82 -5.84
C ASP A 224 -12.43 -10.70 -5.94
N VAL A 225 -11.79 -11.72 -6.50
CA VAL A 225 -10.33 -11.79 -6.71
C VAL A 225 -9.81 -10.61 -7.54
N LEU A 226 -10.63 -10.02 -8.40
CA LEU A 226 -10.25 -8.83 -9.17
C LEU A 226 -9.81 -7.66 -8.27
N LEU A 227 -10.42 -7.49 -7.09
CA LEU A 227 -10.00 -6.45 -6.15
C LEU A 227 -8.70 -6.81 -5.44
N ASP A 228 -8.45 -8.09 -5.16
CA ASP A 228 -7.18 -8.54 -4.58
C ASP A 228 -6.02 -8.32 -5.56
N GLU A 229 -6.23 -8.63 -6.85
CA GLU A 229 -5.26 -8.38 -7.92
C GLU A 229 -5.01 -6.89 -8.15
N ALA A 230 -6.08 -6.06 -8.09
CA ALA A 230 -5.96 -4.61 -8.16
C ALA A 230 -5.16 -4.05 -6.98
N GLU A 231 -5.48 -4.48 -5.76
CA GLU A 231 -4.76 -4.07 -4.54
C GLU A 231 -3.28 -4.40 -4.65
N GLN A 232 -2.93 -5.66 -4.96
CA GLN A 232 -1.54 -6.08 -5.06
C GLN A 232 -0.78 -5.29 -6.12
N SER A 233 -1.43 -4.99 -7.25
CA SER A 233 -0.86 -4.17 -8.31
C SER A 233 -0.53 -2.76 -7.82
N PHE A 234 -1.43 -2.10 -7.09
CA PHE A 234 -1.16 -0.76 -6.55
C PHE A 234 -0.15 -0.78 -5.39
N LEU A 235 -0.15 -1.80 -4.54
CA LEU A 235 0.89 -1.98 -3.51
C LEU A 235 2.28 -2.13 -4.14
N ASN A 236 2.40 -2.85 -5.26
CA ASN A 236 3.65 -2.97 -6.00
C ASN A 236 4.12 -1.60 -6.54
N VAL A 237 3.19 -0.77 -7.03
CA VAL A 237 3.52 0.60 -7.47
C VAL A 237 3.97 1.46 -6.29
N LEU A 238 3.26 1.42 -5.16
CA LEU A 238 3.63 2.19 -3.97
C LEU A 238 4.95 1.71 -3.34
N ALA A 239 5.33 0.45 -3.53
CA ALA A 239 6.66 -0.04 -3.14
C ALA A 239 7.80 0.60 -3.95
N MET A 240 7.51 1.21 -5.10
CA MET A 240 8.48 1.95 -5.93
C MET A 240 8.35 3.47 -5.76
N THR A 241 7.11 3.95 -5.69
CA THR A 241 6.74 5.37 -5.66
C THR A 241 5.68 5.61 -4.58
N PRO A 242 6.05 5.53 -3.29
CA PRO A 242 5.07 5.62 -2.21
C PRO A 242 4.43 7.00 -2.09
N ALA A 243 5.04 8.06 -2.62
CA ALA A 243 4.48 9.43 -2.56
C ALA A 243 3.68 9.84 -3.82
N ASP A 244 3.21 8.89 -4.65
CA ASP A 244 2.41 9.20 -5.85
C ASP A 244 0.90 9.34 -5.51
N PRO A 245 0.34 10.57 -5.46
CA PRO A 245 -1.04 10.78 -5.02
C PRO A 245 -2.10 10.00 -5.82
N PRO A 246 -2.05 9.91 -7.17
CA PRO A 246 -2.97 9.08 -7.94
C PRO A 246 -2.98 7.61 -7.49
N THR A 247 -1.82 6.99 -7.29
CA THR A 247 -1.74 5.58 -6.86
C THR A 247 -2.25 5.42 -5.43
N ILE A 248 -1.89 6.33 -4.51
CA ILE A 248 -2.38 6.31 -3.12
C ILE A 248 -3.91 6.40 -3.10
N SER A 249 -4.47 7.35 -3.85
CA SER A 249 -5.93 7.55 -3.99
C SER A 249 -6.60 6.29 -4.52
N THR A 250 -6.06 5.70 -5.58
CA THR A 250 -6.66 4.53 -6.23
C THR A 250 -6.64 3.30 -5.33
N LEU A 251 -5.58 3.08 -4.55
CA LEU A 251 -5.58 2.06 -3.49
C LEU A 251 -6.71 2.30 -2.49
N GLY A 252 -6.95 3.56 -2.10
CA GLY A 252 -8.09 3.94 -1.26
C GLY A 252 -9.44 3.53 -1.86
N HIS A 253 -9.65 3.74 -3.16
CA HIS A 253 -10.87 3.30 -3.86
C HIS A 253 -11.02 1.77 -3.91
N VAL A 254 -9.94 1.03 -4.14
CA VAL A 254 -9.96 -0.44 -4.10
C VAL A 254 -10.37 -0.92 -2.71
N LEU A 255 -9.79 -0.36 -1.64
CA LEU A 255 -10.14 -0.70 -0.26
C LEU A 255 -11.59 -0.34 0.07
N LEU A 256 -12.11 0.76 -0.47
CA LEU A 256 -13.52 1.13 -0.31
C LEU A 256 -14.45 0.09 -0.97
N LEU A 257 -14.11 -0.36 -2.19
CA LEU A 257 -14.86 -1.42 -2.88
C LEU A 257 -14.78 -2.75 -2.13
N GLN A 258 -13.66 -3.04 -1.45
CA GLN A 258 -13.51 -4.18 -0.53
C GLN A 258 -14.21 -3.99 0.82
N ARG A 259 -14.88 -2.84 1.05
CA ARG A 259 -15.57 -2.45 2.29
C ARG A 259 -14.66 -2.20 3.49
N ASP A 260 -13.37 -1.94 3.26
CA ASP A 260 -12.43 -1.46 4.28
C ASP A 260 -12.43 0.07 4.34
N SER A 261 -13.50 0.63 4.93
CA SER A 261 -13.74 2.08 4.94
C SER A 261 -12.69 2.86 5.74
N GLU A 262 -12.13 2.27 6.80
CA GLU A 262 -11.11 2.93 7.61
C GLU A 262 -9.78 3.04 6.87
N ALA A 263 -9.34 1.96 6.21
CA ALA A 263 -8.13 2.00 5.40
C ALA A 263 -8.33 2.90 4.17
N ALA A 264 -9.49 2.80 3.50
CA ALA A 264 -9.84 3.67 2.38
C ALA A 264 -9.73 5.16 2.74
N ALA A 265 -10.37 5.59 3.84
CA ALA A 265 -10.32 6.96 4.31
C ALA A 265 -8.89 7.42 4.64
N PHE A 266 -8.06 6.54 5.22
CA PHE A 266 -6.66 6.83 5.47
C PHE A 266 -5.87 7.13 4.19
N PHE A 267 -5.94 6.25 3.19
CA PHE A 267 -5.21 6.43 1.94
C PHE A 267 -5.74 7.63 1.14
N MET A 268 -7.06 7.84 1.06
CA MET A 268 -7.63 9.01 0.38
C MET A 268 -7.19 10.32 1.03
N ARG A 269 -7.22 10.41 2.37
CA ARG A 269 -6.73 11.59 3.11
C ARG A 269 -5.25 11.82 2.85
N THR A 270 -4.46 10.75 2.81
CA THR A 270 -3.03 10.80 2.53
C THR A 270 -2.76 11.33 1.13
N ALA A 271 -3.46 10.83 0.10
CA ALA A 271 -3.32 11.29 -1.27
C ALA A 271 -3.61 12.79 -1.39
N LEU A 272 -4.69 13.27 -0.77
CA LEU A 272 -5.05 14.69 -0.74
C LEU A 272 -4.00 15.55 -0.03
N ALA A 273 -3.45 15.07 1.09
CA ALA A 273 -2.40 15.78 1.83
C ALA A 273 -1.11 15.91 1.00
N TYR A 274 -0.66 14.84 0.34
CA TYR A 274 0.51 14.89 -0.54
C TYR A 274 0.28 15.80 -1.75
N ALA A 275 -0.90 15.72 -2.37
CA ALA A 275 -1.24 16.59 -3.49
C ALA A 275 -1.20 18.08 -3.08
N GLN A 276 -1.78 18.40 -1.91
CA GLN A 276 -1.75 19.77 -1.38
C GLN A 276 -0.34 20.25 -1.02
N GLN A 277 0.47 19.41 -0.37
CA GLN A 277 1.83 19.77 0.05
C GLN A 277 2.77 20.04 -1.13
N ASN A 278 2.52 19.42 -2.27
CA ASN A 278 3.37 19.50 -3.46
C ASN A 278 2.76 20.31 -4.61
N ASP A 279 1.64 21.00 -4.37
CA ASP A 279 0.87 21.74 -5.39
C ASP A 279 0.55 20.90 -6.64
N LEU A 280 0.17 19.64 -6.42
CA LEU A 280 -0.19 18.69 -7.47
C LEU A 280 -1.71 18.57 -7.58
N THR A 281 -2.18 18.40 -8.81
CA THR A 281 -3.55 17.96 -9.10
C THR A 281 -3.52 16.56 -9.70
N TYR A 282 -4.59 15.80 -9.49
CA TYR A 282 -4.78 14.49 -10.10
C TYR A 282 -6.25 14.24 -10.45
N PRO A 283 -6.55 13.36 -11.42
CA PRO A 283 -7.90 13.25 -12.00
C PRO A 283 -9.03 13.01 -11.00
N ALA A 284 -8.76 12.31 -9.89
CA ALA A 284 -9.75 11.93 -8.90
C ALA A 284 -9.90 12.94 -7.74
N VAL A 285 -9.12 14.03 -7.69
CA VAL A 285 -9.01 14.90 -6.49
C VAL A 285 -10.35 15.43 -5.98
N HIS A 286 -11.29 15.77 -6.86
CA HIS A 286 -12.62 16.26 -6.48
C HIS A 286 -13.52 15.13 -5.95
N VAL A 287 -13.43 13.96 -6.58
CA VAL A 287 -14.17 12.76 -6.17
C VAL A 287 -13.69 12.31 -4.80
N ASP A 288 -12.37 12.26 -4.58
CA ASP A 288 -11.77 11.88 -3.30
C ASP A 288 -12.20 12.79 -2.16
N ARG A 289 -12.27 14.11 -2.39
CA ARG A 289 -12.76 15.05 -1.37
C ARG A 289 -14.22 14.77 -0.98
N ALA A 290 -15.07 14.51 -1.97
CA ALA A 290 -16.47 14.19 -1.72
C ALA A 290 -16.62 12.85 -0.99
N THR A 291 -15.96 11.80 -1.49
CA THR A 291 -15.98 10.46 -0.89
C THR A 291 -15.42 10.46 0.53
N LEU A 292 -14.32 11.16 0.78
CA LEU A 292 -13.74 11.26 2.12
C LEU A 292 -14.69 11.96 3.09
N ALA A 293 -15.35 13.04 2.67
CA ALA A 293 -16.34 13.72 3.51
C ALA A 293 -17.53 12.80 3.87
N GLU A 294 -17.99 11.97 2.92
CA GLU A 294 -19.03 10.97 3.19
C GLU A 294 -18.57 9.88 4.17
N LEU A 295 -17.34 9.38 4.02
CA LEU A 295 -16.77 8.37 4.92
C LEU A 295 -16.57 8.92 6.33
N GLU A 296 -16.04 10.14 6.46
CA GLU A 296 -15.82 10.78 7.76
C GLU A 296 -17.13 11.12 8.48
N GLY A 297 -18.24 11.32 7.75
CA GLY A 297 -19.56 11.45 8.34
C GLY A 297 -20.15 10.14 8.90
N GLN A 298 -19.56 8.99 8.56
CA GLN A 298 -20.03 7.66 8.96
C GLN A 298 -19.15 6.99 10.04
N LEU A 299 -17.95 7.51 10.28
CA LEU A 299 -16.94 7.01 11.24
C LEU A 299 -17.00 7.73 12.58
#